data_AF-A0A6B2JAS3-F1
#
_entry.id   AF-A0A6B2JAS3-F1
#
_cell.length_a   1.000
_cell.length_b   1.000
_cell.length_c   1.000
_cell.angle_alpha   90.00
_cell.angle_beta   90.00
_cell.angle_gamma   90.00
#
_symmetry.space_group_name_H-M   'P 1'
#
loop_
_entity.id
_entity.type
_entity.pdbx_description
1 polymer ?
#
loop_
_entity_poly.entity_id
_entity_poly.type
_entity_poly.pdbx_seq_one_letter_code
_entity_poly.pdbx_strand_id
1 'polypeptide(L)' 'MLIASCASTSPAPVVVDTACDWVRVIYLTEHDIDVMDRQTKRDILAHNKSVLANCPNFNPNKG' A
#
# COMPACT_ATOMS: atom_id res chain seq x y z
N MET A 1 3.66 3.78 -9.42
CA MET A 1 5.12 4.00 -9.62
C MET A 1 5.82 2.96 -8.78
N LEU A 2 6.34 1.90 -9.40
CA LEU A 2 7.15 0.88 -8.73
C LEU A 2 8.52 1.49 -8.52
N ILE A 3 8.85 1.88 -7.29
CA ILE A 3 10.19 2.37 -6.98
C ILE A 3 11.04 1.14 -6.70
N ALA A 4 11.60 0.58 -7.78
CA ALA A 4 12.61 -0.47 -7.69
C ALA A 4 13.92 0.16 -7.19
N SER A 5 14.12 0.15 -5.88
CA SER A 5 15.40 0.52 -5.28
C SER A 5 16.27 -0.71 -5.16
N CYS A 6 17.35 -0.77 -5.94
CA CYS A 6 18.37 -1.80 -5.82
C CYS A 6 19.14 -1.57 -4.49
N ALA A 7 18.84 -2.37 -3.47
CA ALA A 7 19.64 -2.41 -2.25
C ALA A 7 20.86 -3.31 -2.50
N SER A 8 21.98 -2.69 -2.87
CA SER A 8 23.23 -3.36 -3.23
C SER A 8 24.00 -3.89 -2.02
N THR A 9 23.61 -5.01 -1.38
CA THR A 9 24.47 -5.66 -0.34
C THR A 9 24.32 -7.20 -0.17
N SER A 10 23.98 -8.00 -1.19
CA SER A 10 24.11 -9.48 -1.07
C SER A 10 24.25 -10.23 -2.41
N PRO A 11 24.90 -11.43 -2.48
CA PRO A 11 25.34 -12.10 -3.71
C PRO A 11 24.25 -12.65 -4.64
N ALA A 12 22.98 -12.39 -4.36
CA ALA A 12 21.86 -12.66 -5.25
C ALA A 12 20.83 -11.55 -5.04
N PRO A 13 20.47 -10.76 -6.08
CA PRO A 13 19.45 -9.73 -5.94
C PRO A 13 18.09 -10.42 -5.81
N VAL A 14 17.72 -10.78 -4.59
CA VAL A 14 16.33 -11.05 -4.26
C VAL A 14 15.64 -9.69 -4.32
N VAL A 15 14.89 -9.45 -5.39
CA VAL A 15 13.95 -8.33 -5.47
C VAL A 15 12.82 -8.66 -4.49
N VAL A 16 13.04 -8.36 -3.21
CA VAL A 16 11.96 -8.25 -2.25
C VAL A 16 11.18 -6.99 -2.60
N ASP A 17 9.93 -7.16 -3.00
CA ASP A 17 9.03 -6.05 -3.23
C ASP A 17 8.67 -5.43 -1.87
N THR A 18 9.54 -4.55 -1.37
CA THR A 18 9.33 -3.84 -0.12
C THR A 18 8.16 -2.87 -0.19
N ALA A 19 7.51 -2.72 -1.37
CA ALA A 19 6.22 -2.05 -1.57
C ALA A 19 5.24 -2.26 -0.43
N CYS A 20 5.04 -3.51 -0.06
CA CYS A 20 4.05 -3.89 0.93
C CYS A 20 4.40 -3.45 2.36
N ASP A 21 5.69 -3.29 2.67
CA ASP A 21 6.15 -2.86 4.00
C ASP A 21 5.96 -1.34 4.21
N TRP A 22 5.93 -0.54 3.14
CA TRP A 22 5.70 0.92 3.22
C TRP A 22 4.25 1.34 2.93
N VAL A 23 3.35 0.41 2.59
CA VAL A 23 1.92 0.69 2.46
C VAL A 23 1.33 1.01 3.84
N ARG A 24 0.57 2.11 3.92
CA ARG A 24 -0.11 2.53 5.17
C ARG A 24 -1.61 2.31 5.06
N VAL A 25 -2.21 1.86 6.16
CA VAL A 25 -3.68 1.79 6.28
C VAL A 25 -4.26 3.19 6.31
N ILE A 26 -5.33 3.38 5.55
CA ILE A 26 -6.14 4.59 5.57
C ILE A 26 -7.24 4.41 6.62
N TYR A 27 -7.17 5.17 7.71
CA TYR A 27 -8.20 5.17 8.75
C TYR A 27 -9.20 6.29 8.47
N LEU A 28 -10.48 5.94 8.43
CA LEU A 28 -11.59 6.87 8.18
C LEU A 28 -12.72 6.56 9.15
N THR A 29 -13.42 7.60 9.59
CA THR A 29 -14.68 7.48 10.30
C THR A 29 -15.86 7.58 9.33
N GLU A 30 -17.07 7.24 9.80
CA GLU A 30 -18.28 7.40 8.98
C GLU A 30 -18.50 8.86 8.55
N HIS A 31 -18.18 9.82 9.42
CA HIS A 31 -18.27 11.24 9.09
C HIS A 31 -17.29 11.64 7.99
N ASP A 32 -16.05 11.17 8.05
CA ASP A 32 -15.04 11.43 7.02
C ASP A 32 -15.47 10.87 5.67
N ILE A 33 -16.09 9.69 5.66
CA ILE A 33 -16.63 9.09 4.44
C ILE A 33 -17.77 9.95 3.90
N ASP A 34 -18.68 10.44 4.73
CA ASP A 34 -19.83 11.22 4.25
C ASP A 34 -19.40 12.53 3.56
N VAL A 35 -18.48 13.27 4.20
CA VAL A 35 -18.00 14.57 3.68
C VAL A 35 -16.96 14.44 2.56
N MET A 36 -16.47 13.24 2.27
CA MET A 36 -15.43 13.01 1.26
C MET A 36 -15.99 13.01 -0.17
N ASP A 37 -15.24 13.66 -1.07
CA ASP A 37 -15.57 13.71 -2.49
C ASP A 37 -15.57 12.31 -3.14
N ARG A 38 -16.39 12.18 -4.19
CA ARG A 38 -16.55 10.92 -4.92
C ARG A 38 -15.23 10.43 -5.53
N GLN A 39 -14.34 11.34 -5.94
CA GLN A 39 -13.06 10.95 -6.53
C GLN A 39 -12.13 10.34 -5.47
N THR A 40 -11.99 10.98 -4.30
CA THR A 40 -11.17 10.46 -3.20
C THR A 40 -11.66 9.09 -2.74
N LYS A 41 -12.98 8.87 -2.66
CA LYS A 41 -13.58 7.55 -2.38
C LYS A 41 -13.14 6.49 -3.39
N ARG A 42 -13.11 6.84 -4.69
CA ARG A 42 -12.66 5.93 -5.76
C ARG A 42 -11.17 5.64 -5.65
N ASP A 43 -10.37 6.63 -5.30
CA ASP A 43 -8.92 6.47 -5.16
C ASP A 43 -8.58 5.59 -3.96
N ILE A 44 -9.29 5.74 -2.83
CA ILE A 44 -9.17 4.85 -1.66
C ILE A 44 -9.59 3.41 -2.01
N LEU A 45 -10.67 3.26 -2.78
CA LEU A 45 -11.10 1.93 -3.23
C LEU A 45 -10.07 1.28 -4.16
N ALA A 46 -9.48 2.05 -5.09
CA ALA A 46 -8.42 1.58 -5.97
C ALA A 46 -7.17 1.20 -5.17
N HIS A 47 -6.80 2.02 -4.17
CA HIS A 47 -5.72 1.74 -3.25
C HIS A 47 -5.96 0.42 -2.50
N ASN A 48 -7.11 0.24 -1.85
CA ASN A 48 -7.44 -1.00 -1.11
C ASN A 48 -7.35 -2.24 -2.01
N LYS A 49 -7.94 -2.18 -3.22
CA LYS A 49 -7.84 -3.27 -4.19
C LYS A 49 -6.39 -3.56 -4.62
N SER A 50 -5.59 -2.51 -4.84
CA SER A 50 -4.18 -2.67 -5.23
C SER A 50 -3.35 -3.31 -4.11
N VAL A 51 -3.60 -2.96 -2.85
CA VAL A 51 -2.92 -3.56 -1.70
C VAL A 51 -3.33 -5.03 -1.56
N LEU A 52 -4.62 -5.36 -1.69
CA LEU A 52 -5.08 -6.75 -1.61
C LEU A 52 -4.46 -7.62 -2.72
N ALA A 53 -4.34 -7.10 -3.94
CA ALA A 53 -3.79 -7.84 -5.08
C ALA A 53 -2.27 -7.99 -5.02
N ASN A 54 -1.54 -6.94 -4.62
CA ASN A 54 -0.08 -6.94 -4.64
C ASN A 54 0.54 -7.40 -3.31
N CYS A 55 -0.20 -7.27 -2.20
CA CYS A 55 0.28 -7.51 -0.83
C CYS A 55 -0.63 -8.48 -0.08
N PRO A 56 -0.64 -9.78 -0.44
CA PRO A 56 -1.55 -10.77 0.15
C PRO A 56 -1.32 -11.02 1.66
N ASN A 57 -0.12 -10.74 2.16
CA ASN A 57 0.25 -10.85 3.58
C ASN A 57 0.46 -9.48 4.24
N PHE A 58 -0.24 -8.45 3.76
CA PHE A 58 -0.15 -7.11 4.34
C PHE A 58 -0.51 -7.15 5.83
N ASN A 59 0.47 -6.90 6.70
CA ASN A 59 0.28 -6.77 8.13
C ASN A 59 0.42 -5.30 8.51
N PRO A 60 -0.67 -4.62 8.91
CA PRO A 60 -0.63 -3.19 9.20
C PRO A 60 0.22 -2.82 10.42
N ASN A 61 0.69 -3.82 11.18
CA ASN A 61 1.52 -3.65 12.37
C ASN A 61 3.01 -4.01 12.14
N LYS A 62 3.40 -4.42 10.93
CA LYS A 62 4.81 -4.60 10.56
C LYS A 62 5.25 -3.35 9.79
N GLY A 63 6.06 -2.52 10.45
CA GLY A 63 6.74 -1.37 9.86
C GLY A 63 8.25 -1.57 9.88
#